data_AF-A0A6J5UPI0-F1
#
_entry.id   AF-A0A6J5UPI0-F1
#
_cell.length_a   1.000
_cell.length_b   1.000
_cell.length_c   1.000
_cell.angle_alpha   90.00
_cell.angle_beta   90.00
_cell.angle_gamma   90.00
#
_symmetry.space_group_name_H-M   'P 1'
#
loop_
_entity.id
_entity.type
_entity.pdbx_description
1 polymer ?
#
loop_
_entity_poly.entity_id
_entity_poly.type
_entity_poly.pdbx_seq_one_letter_code
_entity_poly.pdbx_strand_id
1 'polypeptide(L)'
;MADDDTILFVENLVEVLAKYDHTEYYYIGSSSECIMSNFDFSFDMAFGGGGYALSYPLVATLATKLDECIERYPYLRVSDFMLHSCLADLGVALTQEKGFHQIDLHGDISGLLSSHPQSPC
;
A
#
# COMPACT_ATOMS: atom_id res chain seq x y z
N MET A 1 -7.45 -1.62 -1.92
CA MET A 1 -7.54 -2.77 -1.00
C MET A 1 -7.27 -2.25 0.39
N ALA A 2 -7.90 -2.85 1.39
CA ALA A 2 -7.78 -2.48 2.79
C ALA A 2 -8.20 -3.70 3.62
N ASP A 3 -7.68 -3.80 4.84
CA ASP A 3 -8.09 -4.85 5.78
C ASP A 3 -9.49 -4.55 6.33
N ASP A 4 -10.13 -5.54 6.95
CA ASP A 4 -11.50 -5.41 7.47
C ASP A 4 -11.59 -4.53 8.73
N ASP A 5 -10.44 -4.17 9.30
CA ASP A 5 -10.27 -3.22 10.41
C ASP A 5 -9.70 -1.87 9.97
N THR A 6 -9.47 -1.65 8.67
CA THR A 6 -9.07 -0.34 8.13
C THR A 6 -10.27 0.61 7.99
N ILE A 7 -10.11 1.85 8.46
CA ILE A 7 -11.11 2.91 8.29
C ILE A 7 -10.78 3.74 7.05
N LEU A 8 -11.73 3.87 6.13
CA LEU A 8 -11.59 4.65 4.90
C LEU A 8 -12.46 5.92 4.94
N PHE A 9 -11.86 7.09 4.73
CA PHE A 9 -12.60 8.33 4.51
C PHE A 9 -12.76 8.56 3.01
N VAL A 10 -13.85 8.02 2.45
CA VAL A 10 -14.04 7.92 1.00
C VAL A 10 -13.95 9.27 0.27
N GLU A 11 -14.42 10.36 0.87
CA GLU A 11 -14.37 11.71 0.24
C GLU A 11 -12.93 12.17 -0.01
N ASN A 12 -12.09 12.07 1.03
CA ASN A 12 -10.66 12.37 0.94
C ASN A 12 -9.96 11.40 -0.03
N LEU A 13 -10.31 10.10 0.00
CA LEU A 13 -9.70 9.10 -0.88
C LEU A 13 -9.95 9.46 -2.35
N VAL A 14 -11.18 9.85 -2.68
CA VAL A 14 -11.54 10.29 -4.03
C VAL A 14 -10.77 11.56 -4.41
N GLU A 15 -10.65 12.53 -3.51
CA GLU A 15 -9.86 13.75 -3.74
C GLU A 15 -8.38 13.43 -3.99
N VAL A 16 -7.79 12.54 -3.20
CA VAL A 16 -6.39 12.12 -3.35
C VAL A 16 -6.20 11.39 -4.68
N LEU A 17 -7.07 10.45 -5.01
CA LEU A 17 -6.95 9.66 -6.23
C LEU A 17 -7.22 10.47 -7.50
N ALA A 18 -8.00 11.55 -7.41
CA ALA A 18 -8.27 12.47 -8.52
C ALA A 18 -7.01 13.20 -9.03
N LYS A 19 -5.90 13.18 -8.28
CA LYS A 19 -4.60 13.72 -8.71
C LYS A 19 -3.95 12.92 -9.84
N TYR A 20 -4.38 11.68 -10.06
CA TYR A 20 -3.71 10.72 -10.94
C TYR A 20 -4.52 10.40 -12.20
N ASP A 21 -3.83 10.17 -13.30
CA ASP A 21 -4.45 9.68 -14.53
C ASP A 21 -4.82 8.20 -14.37
N HIS A 22 -6.10 7.90 -14.21
CA HIS A 22 -6.57 6.53 -13.97
C HIS A 22 -6.33 5.56 -15.15
N THR A 23 -5.84 6.04 -16.30
CA THR A 23 -5.48 5.23 -17.47
C THR A 23 -4.03 4.73 -17.44
N GLU A 24 -3.21 5.28 -16.56
CA GLU A 24 -1.81 4.89 -16.36
C GLU A 24 -1.67 3.87 -15.21
N TYR A 25 -0.48 3.28 -15.06
CA TYR A 25 -0.20 2.32 -13.99
C TYR A 25 0.16 3.02 -12.70
N TYR A 26 -0.73 2.90 -11.72
CA TYR A 26 -0.52 3.41 -10.37
C TYR A 26 -0.69 2.34 -9.30
N TYR A 27 0.31 2.26 -8.43
CA TYR A 27 0.27 1.61 -7.12
C TYR A 27 0.47 2.69 -6.06
N ILE A 28 -0.60 3.08 -5.37
CA ILE A 28 -0.62 4.25 -4.48
C ILE A 28 -0.90 3.79 -3.04
N GLY A 29 -0.09 4.24 -2.09
CA GLY A 29 -0.23 3.90 -0.68
C GLY A 29 0.94 4.44 0.14
N SER A 30 1.18 3.87 1.31
CA SER A 30 2.33 4.22 2.15
C SER A 30 2.95 3.00 2.82
N SER A 31 4.25 3.08 3.07
CA SER A 31 4.94 2.17 3.99
C SER A 31 4.43 2.34 5.42
N SER A 32 4.74 1.39 6.29
CA SER A 32 4.33 1.43 7.70
C SER A 32 5.05 2.54 8.48
N GLU A 33 4.39 3.13 9.46
CA GLU A 33 5.04 3.98 10.47
C GLU A 33 5.95 3.17 11.42
N CYS A 34 5.80 1.84 11.43
CA CYS A 34 6.68 0.93 12.15
C CYS A 34 7.94 0.60 11.32
N ILE A 35 9.10 1.07 11.80
CA ILE A 35 10.40 0.81 11.16
C ILE A 35 10.71 -0.69 11.09
N MET A 36 10.33 -1.47 12.12
CA MET A 36 10.61 -2.90 12.15
C MET A 36 9.84 -3.62 11.04
N SER A 37 8.55 -3.31 10.86
CA SER A 37 7.75 -3.89 9.78
C SER A 37 8.34 -3.56 8.40
N ASN A 38 8.81 -2.32 8.19
CA ASN A 38 9.46 -1.97 6.93
C ASN A 38 10.80 -2.70 6.72
N PHE A 39 11.56 -2.92 7.80
CA PHE A 39 12.83 -3.66 7.74
C PHE A 39 12.61 -5.14 7.39
N ASP A 40 11.59 -5.77 7.97
CA ASP A 40 11.27 -7.18 7.74
C ASP A 40 10.67 -7.44 6.36
N PHE A 41 9.99 -6.45 5.76
CA PHE A 41 9.33 -6.57 4.46
C PHE A 41 9.94 -5.65 3.41
N SER A 42 9.51 -4.38 3.35
CA SER A 42 10.02 -3.39 2.40
C SER A 42 9.66 -1.97 2.84
N PHE A 43 10.57 -1.03 2.59
CA PHE A 43 10.32 0.41 2.74
C PHE A 43 9.56 1.00 1.54
N ASP A 44 9.44 0.24 0.44
CA ASP A 44 8.83 0.66 -0.82
C ASP A 44 7.53 -0.13 -1.12
N MET A 45 6.93 -0.71 -0.09
CA MET A 45 5.67 -1.46 -0.14
C MET A 45 4.56 -0.70 0.59
N ALA A 46 3.35 -0.69 0.03
CA ALA A 46 2.17 -0.31 0.76
C ALA A 46 1.62 -1.48 1.58
N PHE A 47 1.29 -1.22 2.85
CA PHE A 47 0.74 -2.22 3.76
C PHE A 47 -0.80 -2.23 3.71
N GLY A 48 -1.40 -3.40 3.77
CA GLY A 48 -2.85 -3.62 3.63
C GLY A 48 -3.67 -2.98 4.73
N GLY A 49 -3.20 -3.03 5.98
CA GLY A 49 -3.87 -2.42 7.13
C GLY A 49 -4.01 -0.89 7.05
N GLY A 50 -3.09 -0.22 6.36
CA GLY A 50 -3.15 1.21 6.05
C GLY A 50 -3.88 1.51 4.75
N GLY A 51 -4.19 0.48 3.97
CA GLY A 51 -4.81 0.55 2.67
C GLY A 51 -3.87 0.96 1.54
N TYR A 52 -4.30 0.66 0.31
CA TYR A 52 -3.68 1.16 -0.91
C TYR A 52 -4.64 1.09 -2.10
N ALA A 53 -4.36 1.88 -3.12
CA ALA A 53 -5.10 1.91 -4.38
C ALA A 53 -4.25 1.38 -5.54
N LEU A 54 -4.92 0.68 -6.45
CA LEU A 54 -4.35 0.26 -7.73
C LEU A 54 -5.22 0.81 -8.86
N SER A 55 -4.61 1.39 -9.87
CA SER A 55 -5.30 1.77 -11.11
C SER A 55 -5.90 0.53 -11.79
N TYR A 56 -7.05 0.70 -12.46
CA TYR A 56 -7.71 -0.38 -13.19
C TYR A 56 -6.81 -1.11 -14.22
N PRO A 57 -6.10 -0.41 -15.13
CA PRO A 57 -5.29 -1.10 -16.15
C PRO A 57 -4.12 -1.89 -15.55
N LEU A 58 -3.57 -1.43 -14.42
CA LEU A 58 -2.58 -2.19 -13.66
C LEU A 58 -3.17 -3.48 -13.10
N VAL A 59 -4.34 -3.42 -12.47
CA VAL A 59 -5.02 -4.61 -11.93
C VAL A 59 -5.37 -5.60 -13.04
N ALA A 60 -5.87 -5.10 -14.17
CA ALA A 60 -6.20 -5.95 -15.32
C ALA A 60 -4.96 -6.70 -15.84
N THR A 61 -3.81 -6.04 -15.90
CA THR A 61 -2.54 -6.67 -16.31
C THR A 61 -2.04 -7.65 -15.26
N LEU A 62 -2.02 -7.24 -13.99
CA LEU A 62 -1.58 -8.06 -12.88
C LEU A 62 -2.39 -9.35 -12.78
N ALA A 63 -3.72 -9.29 -12.96
CA ALA A 63 -4.59 -10.46 -12.91
C ALA A 63 -4.19 -11.56 -13.92
N THR A 64 -3.61 -11.19 -15.07
CA THR A 64 -3.13 -12.17 -16.06
C THR A 64 -1.80 -12.83 -15.69
N LYS A 65 -1.08 -12.26 -14.70
CA LYS A 65 0.26 -12.67 -14.28
C LYS A 65 0.34 -13.16 -12.83
N LEU A 66 -0.75 -13.04 -12.08
CA LEU A 66 -0.75 -13.27 -10.65
C LEU A 66 -0.37 -14.70 -10.29
N ASP A 67 -0.94 -15.71 -10.98
CA ASP A 67 -0.61 -17.12 -10.73
C ASP A 67 0.88 -17.41 -10.95
N GLU A 68 1.44 -16.92 -12.07
CA GLU A 68 2.87 -17.04 -12.40
C GLU A 68 3.76 -16.37 -11.32
N CYS A 69 3.34 -15.21 -10.81
CA CYS A 69 4.05 -14.51 -9.76
C CYS A 69 4.00 -15.27 -8.42
N ILE A 70 2.84 -15.81 -8.03
CA ILE A 70 2.69 -16.61 -6.80
C ILE A 70 3.60 -17.85 -6.85
N GLU A 71 3.66 -18.53 -8.00
CA GLU A 71 4.54 -19.67 -8.21
C GLU A 71 6.03 -19.28 -8.18
N ARG A 72 6.38 -18.07 -8.63
CA ARG A 72 7.75 -17.53 -8.58
C ARG A 72 8.21 -17.23 -7.15
N TYR A 73 7.31 -16.79 -6.28
CA TYR A 73 7.61 -16.40 -4.90
C TYR A 73 6.93 -17.29 -3.84
N PRO A 74 7.18 -18.61 -3.84
CA PRO A 74 6.42 -19.57 -3.04
C PRO A 74 6.71 -19.48 -1.52
N TYR A 75 7.75 -18.73 -1.13
CA TYR A 75 8.15 -18.53 0.26
C TYR A 75 7.61 -17.22 0.86
N LEU A 76 7.06 -16.31 0.05
CA LEU A 76 6.42 -15.11 0.57
C LEU A 76 5.08 -15.51 1.19
N ARG A 77 4.93 -15.25 2.49
CA ARG A 77 3.75 -15.63 3.29
C ARG A 77 2.84 -14.44 3.63
N VAL A 78 3.28 -13.23 3.30
CA VAL A 78 2.55 -11.99 3.55
C VAL A 78 2.00 -11.48 2.22
N SER A 79 0.68 -11.30 2.16
CA SER A 79 -0.05 -10.98 0.94
C SER A 79 0.41 -9.66 0.31
N ASP A 80 0.60 -8.62 1.11
CA ASP A 80 1.03 -7.31 0.60
C ASP A 80 2.44 -7.39 0.03
N PHE A 81 3.33 -8.16 0.68
CA PHE A 81 4.70 -8.33 0.21
C PHE A 81 4.78 -9.15 -1.07
N MET A 82 3.91 -10.16 -1.20
CA MET A 82 3.73 -10.90 -2.44
C MET A 82 3.22 -9.97 -3.55
N LEU A 83 2.19 -9.16 -3.28
CA LEU A 83 1.63 -8.24 -4.27
C LEU A 83 2.66 -7.18 -4.70
N HIS A 84 3.39 -6.58 -3.75
CA HIS A 84 4.49 -5.65 -4.03
C HIS A 84 5.53 -6.29 -4.95
N SER A 85 5.92 -7.54 -4.69
CA SER A 85 6.86 -8.28 -5.54
C SER A 85 6.32 -8.48 -6.96
N CYS A 86 5.03 -8.84 -7.10
CA CYS A 86 4.41 -8.97 -8.42
C CYS A 86 4.31 -7.65 -9.19
N LEU A 87 4.05 -6.55 -8.49
CA LEU A 87 4.01 -5.21 -9.09
C LEU A 87 5.40 -4.75 -9.52
N ALA A 88 6.43 -5.08 -8.74
CA ALA A 88 7.83 -4.81 -9.08
C ALA A 88 8.27 -5.59 -10.34
N ASP A 89 7.80 -6.83 -10.53
CA ASP A 89 8.01 -7.60 -11.76
C ASP A 89 7.39 -6.93 -13.01
N LEU A 90 6.32 -6.15 -12.82
CA LEU A 90 5.70 -5.33 -13.88
C LEU A 90 6.40 -3.96 -14.04
N GLY A 91 7.44 -3.67 -13.25
CA GLY A 91 8.16 -2.41 -13.25
C GLY A 91 7.40 -1.26 -12.59
N VAL A 92 6.39 -1.54 -11.78
CA VAL A 92 5.56 -0.52 -11.12
C VAL A 92 6.04 -0.32 -9.68
N ALA A 93 6.57 0.86 -9.40
CA ALA A 93 6.99 1.25 -8.06
C ALA A 93 5.82 1.86 -7.25
N LEU A 94 5.96 1.83 -5.92
CA LEU A 94 5.03 2.49 -5.02
C LEU A 94 5.05 4.01 -5.22
N THR A 95 3.87 4.58 -5.42
CA THR A 95 3.59 6.00 -5.35
C THR A 95 3.19 6.33 -3.92
N GLN A 96 4.11 6.96 -3.19
CA GLN A 96 3.95 7.27 -1.78
C GLN A 96 2.93 8.40 -1.56
N GLU A 97 1.87 8.12 -0.81
CA GLU A 97 0.86 9.09 -0.36
C GLU A 97 0.75 9.05 1.16
N LYS A 98 1.01 10.21 1.80
CA LYS A 98 1.15 10.32 3.26
C LYS A 98 -0.15 10.15 4.05
N GLY A 99 -1.27 9.92 3.38
CA GLY A 99 -2.56 9.71 4.02
C GLY A 99 -2.83 8.25 4.40
N PHE A 100 -2.11 7.30 3.81
CA PHE A 100 -2.30 5.89 4.12
C PHE A 100 -1.53 5.53 5.40
N HIS A 101 -2.23 4.98 6.39
CA HIS A 101 -1.73 4.88 7.77
C HIS A 101 -1.88 3.46 8.32
N GLN A 102 -0.77 2.73 8.44
CA GLN A 102 -0.76 1.37 8.98
C GLN A 102 -0.92 1.39 10.50
N ILE A 103 -0.21 2.29 11.19
CA ILE A 103 -0.26 2.53 12.65
C ILE A 103 -0.16 1.23 13.47
N ASP A 104 0.63 0.26 12.99
CA ASP A 104 0.92 -0.99 13.71
C ASP A 104 2.04 -0.77 14.72
N LEU A 105 1.76 0.06 15.72
CA LEU A 105 2.68 0.47 16.78
C LEU A 105 2.14 0.06 18.14
N HIS A 106 3.06 -0.31 19.03
CA HIS A 106 2.72 -0.78 20.38
C HIS A 106 3.17 0.21 21.46
N GLY A 107 2.45 0.21 22.59
CA GLY A 107 2.75 1.08 23.73
C GLY A 107 2.15 2.47 23.59
N ASP A 108 2.82 3.47 24.16
CA ASP A 108 2.38 4.86 24.08
C ASP A 108 2.88 5.52 22.79
N ILE A 109 1.95 5.75 21.86
CA ILE A 109 2.22 6.38 20.55
C ILE A 109 1.87 7.88 20.52
N SER A 110 1.61 8.51 21.67
CA SER A 110 1.18 9.92 21.74
C SER A 110 2.18 10.89 21.09
N GLY A 111 3.48 10.59 21.18
CA GLY A 111 4.52 11.38 20.52
C GLY A 111 4.41 11.36 18.98
N LEU A 112 4.08 10.21 18.40
CA LEU A 112 3.80 10.12 16.97
C LEU A 112 2.52 10.86 16.63
N LEU A 113 1.41 10.57 17.31
CA LEU A 113 0.11 11.17 17.00
C LEU A 113 0.11 12.71 17.12
N SER A 114 0.87 13.27 18.07
CA SER A 114 1.01 14.73 18.24
C SER A 114 1.90 15.40 17.19
N SER A 115 2.81 14.66 16.55
CA SER A 115 3.68 15.16 15.47
C SER A 115 3.20 14.76 14.07
N HIS A 116 2.17 13.91 13.99
CA HIS A 116 1.71 13.32 12.75
C HIS A 116 1.10 14.40 11.82
N PRO A 117 1.56 14.53 10.57
CA PRO A 117 1.00 15.48 9.63
C PRO A 117 -0.47 15.13 9.33
N GLN A 118 -1.33 16.16 9.31
CA GLN A 118 -2.70 16.02 8.83
C GLN A 118 -2.69 15.99 7.30
N SER A 119 -2.52 14.79 6.74
CA SER A 119 -2.63 14.56 5.30
C SER A 119 -3.98 13.92 5.01
N PRO A 120 -4.73 14.38 4.01
CA PRO A 120 -6.01 13.74 3.66
C PRO A 120 -5.77 12.33 3.13
N CYS A 121 -6.66 11.41 3.50
CA CYS A 121 -6.73 10.02 3.06
C CYS A 121 -8.14 9.55 2.88
#